data_AF-A0A7T0H281-F1
#
_entry.id   AF-A0A7T0H281-F1
#
_cell.length_a   1.000
_cell.length_b   1.000
_cell.length_c   1.000
_cell.angle_alpha   90.00
_cell.angle_beta   90.00
_cell.angle_gamma   90.00
#
_symmetry.space_group_name_H-M   'P 1'
#
loop_
_entity.id
_entity.type
_entity.pdbx_description
1 polymer ?
#
loop_
_entity_poly.entity_id
_entity_poly.type
_entity_poly.pdbx_seq_one_letter_code
_entity_poly.pdbx_strand_id
1 'polypeptide(L)'
;MGRPKKPIEVPGQEPETGAELITGATGEAITPDPQRAEPEIIQQRVASLLDDAALAERNTLLGTINEQGAAIIARFETLGYTDLADQQLTDNLEFLQLVKKATTVAPAAPLGYVTNDEGKPQPVTGKPVLTEHGWHVPG
;
A
#
# COMPACT_ATOMS: atom_id res chain seq x y z
N MET A 1 -9.41 3.23 -74.65
CA MET A 1 -9.37 2.04 -73.76
C MET A 1 -9.30 2.52 -72.32
N GLY A 2 -10.42 2.96 -71.74
CA GLY A 2 -10.48 3.44 -70.35
C GLY A 2 -10.64 2.26 -69.41
N ARG A 3 -9.64 1.99 -68.56
CA ARG A 3 -9.74 0.98 -67.50
C ARG A 3 -10.62 1.52 -66.35
N PRO A 4 -11.63 0.79 -65.88
CA PRO A 4 -12.43 1.21 -64.74
C PRO A 4 -11.58 1.27 -63.46
N LYS A 5 -11.77 2.35 -62.69
CA LYS A 5 -11.07 2.60 -61.42
C LYS A 5 -11.63 1.67 -60.35
N LYS A 6 -10.76 0.90 -59.68
CA LYS A 6 -11.13 0.19 -58.45
C LYS A 6 -11.43 1.22 -57.35
N PRO A 7 -12.52 1.07 -56.57
CA PRO A 7 -12.76 1.93 -55.42
C PRO A 7 -11.66 1.69 -54.37
N ILE A 8 -11.18 2.79 -53.79
CA ILE A 8 -10.29 2.79 -52.63
C ILE A 8 -11.17 2.61 -51.40
N GLU A 9 -10.99 1.48 -50.71
CA GLU A 9 -11.53 1.28 -49.37
C GLU A 9 -10.63 2.04 -48.40
N VAL A 10 -11.18 3.10 -47.80
CA VAL A 10 -10.56 3.79 -46.67
C VAL A 10 -10.94 3.04 -45.39
N PRO A 11 -9.98 2.60 -44.57
CA PRO A 11 -10.31 1.98 -43.28
C PRO A 11 -11.13 2.94 -42.42
N GLY A 12 -12.39 2.57 -42.11
CA GLY A 12 -13.25 3.34 -41.20
C GLY A 12 -14.60 3.82 -41.75
N GLN A 13 -15.03 3.43 -42.96
CA GLN A 13 -16.39 3.73 -43.45
C GLN A 13 -17.00 2.50 -44.16
N GLU A 14 -17.98 1.86 -43.52
CA GLU A 14 -18.87 0.90 -44.18
C GLU A 14 -20.13 1.63 -44.71
N PRO A 15 -20.57 1.40 -45.96
CA PRO A 15 -21.84 1.90 -46.45
C PRO A 15 -22.99 1.02 -45.95
N GLU A 16 -23.99 1.64 -45.32
CA GLU A 16 -25.21 0.97 -44.88
C GLU A 16 -26.07 0.51 -46.05
N THR A 17 -26.36 -0.79 -46.13
CA THR A 17 -27.56 -1.30 -46.80
C THR A 17 -27.95 -2.61 -46.11
N GLY A 18 -29.06 -2.57 -45.37
CA GLY A 18 -29.51 -3.66 -44.50
C GLY A 18 -30.10 -4.86 -45.22
N ALA A 19 -29.96 -6.03 -44.59
CA ALA A 19 -31.08 -6.86 -44.14
C ALA A 19 -30.53 -8.02 -43.29
N GLU A 20 -31.03 -8.10 -42.05
CA GLU A 20 -31.32 -9.33 -41.31
C GLU A 20 -30.21 -10.39 -41.14
N LEU A 21 -29.57 -10.39 -39.95
CA LEU A 21 -29.83 -11.36 -38.86
C LEU A 21 -28.60 -11.52 -37.92
N ILE A 22 -28.87 -11.38 -36.62
CA ILE A 22 -28.19 -12.01 -35.48
C ILE A 22 -26.92 -11.31 -34.93
N THR A 23 -27.14 -10.62 -33.80
CA THR A 23 -26.33 -10.66 -32.55
C THR A 23 -24.81 -10.45 -32.65
N GLY A 24 -24.36 -9.27 -32.23
CA GLY A 24 -22.92 -8.97 -32.08
C GLY A 24 -22.62 -7.76 -31.20
N ALA A 25 -23.34 -7.58 -30.09
CA ALA A 25 -22.90 -6.68 -29.04
C ALA A 25 -21.76 -7.35 -28.27
N THR A 26 -20.52 -7.12 -28.70
CA THR A 26 -19.31 -7.38 -27.89
C THR A 26 -18.64 -6.05 -27.58
N GLY A 27 -19.35 -5.22 -26.81
CA GLY A 27 -18.65 -4.62 -25.69
C GLY A 27 -18.23 -5.79 -24.81
N GLU A 28 -16.93 -5.89 -24.52
CA GLU A 28 -16.36 -6.85 -23.59
C GLU A 28 -16.92 -6.55 -22.19
N ALA A 29 -18.19 -6.87 -21.99
CA ALA A 29 -18.73 -7.20 -20.71
C ALA A 29 -17.94 -8.43 -20.29
N ILE A 30 -17.07 -8.22 -19.31
CA ILE A 30 -16.54 -9.22 -18.41
C ILE A 30 -17.77 -9.94 -17.84
N THR A 31 -18.32 -10.89 -18.59
CA THR A 31 -19.28 -11.84 -18.08
C THR A 31 -18.47 -12.72 -17.14
N PRO A 32 -18.69 -12.68 -15.82
CA PRO A 32 -18.10 -13.69 -14.97
C PRO A 32 -18.62 -15.03 -15.50
N ASP A 33 -17.68 -15.92 -15.83
CA ASP A 33 -17.98 -17.29 -16.20
C ASP A 33 -19.00 -17.85 -15.18
N PRO A 34 -20.20 -18.27 -15.61
CA PRO A 34 -21.22 -18.80 -14.71
C PRO A 34 -20.81 -20.13 -14.05
N GLN A 35 -19.60 -20.65 -14.35
CA GLN A 35 -19.05 -21.86 -13.75
C GLN A 35 -18.01 -21.62 -12.64
N ARG A 36 -17.66 -20.37 -12.31
CA ARG A 36 -16.95 -20.13 -11.04
C ARG A 36 -17.92 -20.45 -9.92
N ALA A 37 -17.66 -21.52 -9.17
CA ALA A 37 -18.55 -21.94 -8.08
C ALA A 37 -18.87 -20.73 -7.21
N GLU A 38 -20.15 -20.41 -7.02
CA GLU A 38 -20.61 -19.29 -6.20
C GLU A 38 -19.81 -19.03 -4.91
N PRO A 39 -19.36 -20.06 -4.15
CA PRO A 39 -18.45 -19.86 -3.01
C PRO A 39 -17.13 -19.17 -3.34
N GLU A 40 -16.51 -19.44 -4.49
CA GLU A 40 -15.25 -18.82 -4.91
C GLU A 40 -15.44 -17.32 -5.26
N ILE A 41 -16.58 -16.98 -5.87
CA ILE A 41 -16.96 -15.58 -6.14
C ILE A 41 -17.21 -14.82 -4.83
N ILE A 42 -17.83 -15.48 -3.83
CA ILE A 42 -18.04 -14.88 -2.50
C ILE A 42 -16.69 -14.68 -1.80
N GLN A 43 -15.79 -15.67 -1.82
CA GLN A 43 -14.46 -15.53 -1.20
C GLN A 43 -13.64 -14.41 -1.84
N GLN A 44 -13.65 -14.27 -3.16
CA GLN A 44 -12.96 -13.17 -3.83
C GLN A 44 -13.52 -11.81 -3.42
N ARG A 45 -14.84 -11.67 -3.31
CA ARG A 45 -15.49 -10.43 -2.84
C ARG A 45 -15.13 -10.11 -1.39
N VAL A 46 -15.12 -11.12 -0.51
CA VAL A 46 -14.70 -10.94 0.89
C VAL A 46 -13.24 -10.52 0.97
N ALA A 47 -12.35 -11.14 0.18
CA ALA A 47 -10.95 -10.75 0.12
C ALA A 47 -10.78 -9.29 -0.32
N SER A 48 -11.43 -8.88 -1.41
CA SER A 48 -11.39 -7.49 -1.87
C SER A 48 -11.94 -6.50 -0.85
N LEU A 49 -13.02 -6.84 -0.12
CA LEU A 49 -13.54 -5.99 0.95
C LEU A 49 -12.58 -5.86 2.13
N LEU A 50 -11.85 -6.93 2.46
CA LEU A 50 -10.83 -6.90 3.50
C LEU A 50 -9.63 -6.03 3.08
N ASP A 51 -9.23 -6.12 1.80
CA ASP A 51 -8.18 -5.27 1.23
C ASP A 51 -8.59 -3.78 1.25
N ASP A 52 -9.84 -3.47 0.87
CA ASP A 52 -10.37 -2.10 0.90
C ASP A 52 -10.44 -1.55 2.34
N ALA A 53 -10.84 -2.39 3.30
CA ALA A 53 -10.87 -2.02 4.72
C ALA A 53 -9.46 -1.73 5.25
N ALA A 54 -8.48 -2.58 4.92
CA ALA A 54 -7.08 -2.37 5.29
C ALA A 54 -6.52 -1.07 4.67
N LEU A 55 -6.84 -0.81 3.40
CA LEU A 55 -6.44 0.43 2.71
C LEU A 55 -7.06 1.67 3.37
N ALA A 56 -8.34 1.60 3.77
CA ALA A 56 -9.02 2.68 4.47
C ALA A 56 -8.39 2.96 5.84
N GLU A 57 -8.02 1.91 6.59
CA GLU A 57 -7.32 2.05 7.87
C GLU A 57 -5.95 2.71 7.69
N ARG A 58 -5.17 2.26 6.70
CA ARG A 58 -3.87 2.85 6.35
C ARG A 58 -4.00 4.33 6.03
N ASN A 59 -4.94 4.70 5.15
CA ASN A 59 -5.13 6.09 4.74
C ASN A 59 -5.62 6.96 5.92
N THR A 60 -6.46 6.41 6.79
CA THR A 60 -6.88 7.09 8.03
C THR A 60 -5.68 7.37 8.94
N LEU A 61 -4.78 6.38 9.11
CA LEU A 61 -3.58 6.54 9.89
C LEU A 61 -2.64 7.60 9.29
N LEU A 62 -2.36 7.51 7.99
CA LEU A 62 -1.51 8.47 7.26
C LEU A 62 -2.01 9.92 7.42
N GLY A 63 -3.33 10.13 7.40
CA GLY A 63 -3.94 11.44 7.64
C GLY A 63 -3.72 12.02 9.04
N THR A 64 -3.26 11.22 10.00
CA THR A 64 -2.98 11.65 11.39
C THR A 64 -1.50 11.79 11.70
N ILE A 65 -0.62 11.47 10.75
CA ILE A 65 0.83 11.56 10.95
C ILE A 65 1.27 13.02 10.78
N ASN A 66 2.13 13.50 11.67
CA ASN A 66 2.67 14.86 11.59
C ASN A 66 3.76 15.00 10.52
N GLU A 67 4.22 16.23 10.28
CA GLU A 67 5.23 16.54 9.26
C GLU A 67 6.53 15.74 9.45
N GLN A 68 6.99 15.56 10.69
CA GLN A 68 8.20 14.76 10.98
C GLN A 68 8.00 13.29 10.60
N GLY A 69 6.85 12.71 10.92
CA GLY A 69 6.54 11.32 10.56
C GLY A 69 6.39 11.15 9.05
N ALA A 70 5.75 12.11 8.38
CA ALA A 70 5.64 12.12 6.91
C ALA A 70 7.02 12.18 6.23
N ALA A 71 7.95 12.98 6.77
CA ALA A 71 9.32 13.04 6.27
C ALA A 71 10.08 11.70 6.43
N ILE A 72 9.86 10.99 7.54
CA ILE A 72 10.43 9.64 7.75
C ILE A 72 9.86 8.66 6.71
N ILE A 73 8.54 8.63 6.53
CA ILE A 73 7.88 7.75 5.55
C ILE A 73 8.43 8.00 4.14
N ALA A 74 8.49 9.26 3.72
CA ALA A 74 9.03 9.63 2.40
C ALA A 74 10.49 9.18 2.22
N ARG A 75 11.30 9.22 3.29
CA ARG A 75 12.68 8.71 3.25
C ARG A 75 12.74 7.19 3.14
N PHE A 76 11.89 6.48 3.86
CA PHE A 76 11.82 5.02 3.75
C PHE A 76 11.41 4.56 2.34
N GLU A 77 10.47 5.28 1.73
CA GLU A 77 10.02 5.02 0.37
C GLU A 77 11.10 5.33 -0.66
N THR A 78 11.80 6.47 -0.52
CA THR A 78 12.93 6.84 -1.39
C THR A 78 14.07 5.81 -1.33
N LEU A 79 14.30 5.22 -0.15
CA LEU A 79 15.37 4.25 0.06
C LEU A 79 14.94 2.81 -0.25
N GLY A 80 13.65 2.56 -0.54
CA GLY A 80 13.13 1.25 -0.89
C GLY A 80 13.26 0.23 0.24
N TYR A 81 13.08 0.64 1.50
CA TYR A 81 13.16 -0.31 2.61
C TYR A 81 11.96 -1.25 2.63
N THR A 82 12.26 -2.55 2.62
CA THR A 82 11.30 -3.64 2.72
C THR A 82 11.47 -4.43 4.01
N ASP A 83 10.45 -5.19 4.38
CA ASP A 83 10.53 -6.16 5.47
C ASP A 83 11.12 -7.50 5.00
N LEU A 84 11.07 -8.52 5.86
CA LEU A 84 11.60 -9.86 5.57
C LEU A 84 10.79 -10.62 4.49
N ALA A 85 9.61 -10.11 4.12
CA ALA A 85 8.75 -10.65 3.07
C ALA A 85 8.80 -9.80 1.80
N ASP A 86 9.79 -8.91 1.67
CA ASP A 86 9.94 -7.97 0.55
C ASP A 86 8.77 -6.98 0.39
N GLN A 87 7.95 -6.78 1.42
CA GLN A 87 6.90 -5.77 1.41
C GLN A 87 7.47 -4.41 1.82
N GLN A 88 7.07 -3.33 1.15
CA GLN A 88 7.50 -1.99 1.54
C GLN A 88 7.07 -1.70 2.98
N LEU A 89 8.00 -1.22 3.81
CA LEU A 89 7.69 -0.88 5.20
C LEU A 89 6.61 0.21 5.28
N THR A 90 6.53 1.10 4.29
CA THR A 90 5.53 2.18 4.23
C THR A 90 4.10 1.69 4.00
N ASP A 91 3.92 0.45 3.51
CA ASP A 91 2.62 -0.19 3.39
C ASP A 91 2.21 -0.95 4.66
N ASN A 92 3.14 -1.18 5.60
CA ASN A 92 2.90 -1.89 6.84
C ASN A 92 2.27 -0.97 7.92
N LEU A 93 1.11 -1.38 8.44
CA LEU A 93 0.36 -0.60 9.42
C LEU A 93 1.11 -0.42 10.76
N GLU A 94 1.81 -1.45 11.23
CA GLU A 94 2.60 -1.40 12.47
C GLU A 94 3.76 -0.42 12.36
N PHE A 95 4.43 -0.39 11.20
CA PHE A 95 5.47 0.58 10.90
C PHE A 95 4.92 2.01 10.95
N LEU A 96 3.79 2.28 10.29
CA LEU A 96 3.17 3.61 10.31
C LEU A 96 2.75 4.03 11.73
N GLN A 97 2.25 3.11 12.56
CA GLN A 97 1.93 3.37 13.96
C GLN A 97 3.19 3.68 14.78
N LEU A 98 4.30 2.96 14.53
CA LEU A 98 5.58 3.20 15.19
C LEU A 98 6.11 4.59 14.83
N VAL A 99 6.09 4.96 13.55
CA VAL A 99 6.49 6.31 13.09
C VAL A 99 5.65 7.37 13.79
N LYS A 100 4.32 7.22 13.78
CA LYS A 100 3.41 8.13 14.48
C LYS A 100 3.77 8.26 15.96
N LYS A 101 3.98 7.14 16.66
CA LYS A 101 4.33 7.14 18.09
C LYS A 101 5.67 7.81 18.35
N ALA A 102 6.67 7.56 17.50
CA ALA A 102 8.03 8.09 17.64
C ALA A 102 8.11 9.59 17.38
N THR A 103 7.21 10.14 16.55
CA THR A 103 7.21 11.57 16.20
C THR A 103 6.12 12.38 16.90
N THR A 104 5.16 11.72 17.56
CA THR A 104 4.19 12.42 18.40
C THR A 104 4.92 12.97 19.63
N VAL A 105 4.78 14.27 19.88
CA VAL A 105 5.34 14.94 21.06
C VAL A 105 4.64 14.40 22.31
N ALA A 106 5.16 13.30 22.86
CA ALA A 106 4.85 12.89 24.21
C ALA A 106 5.60 13.82 25.17
N PRO A 107 5.02 14.18 26.33
CA PRO A 107 5.80 14.78 27.41
C PRO A 107 6.98 13.86 27.67
N ALA A 108 8.21 14.40 27.68
CA ALA A 108 9.36 13.64 28.10
C ALA A 108 9.06 13.14 29.52
N ALA A 109 8.75 11.84 29.66
CA ALA A 109 8.74 11.22 30.97
C ALA A 109 10.12 11.52 31.55
N PRO A 110 10.21 12.01 32.80
CA PRO A 110 11.50 12.09 33.46
C PRO A 110 12.14 10.71 33.29
N LEU A 111 13.37 10.65 32.80
CA LEU A 111 14.14 9.41 32.84
C LEU A 111 13.99 8.90 34.27
N GLY A 112 13.32 7.75 34.43
CA GLY A 112 13.08 7.16 35.75
C GLY A 112 14.39 6.87 36.49
N TYR A 113 14.31 6.19 37.61
CA TYR A 113 15.49 5.65 38.27
C TYR A 113 15.42 4.11 38.20
N VAL A 114 16.52 3.45 37.82
CA VAL A 114 16.74 2.02 38.02
C VAL A 114 17.47 1.82 39.34
N THR A 115 17.20 0.75 40.07
CA THR A 115 17.90 0.45 41.32
C THR A 115 19.06 -0.49 41.01
N ASN A 116 20.29 -0.14 41.39
CA ASN A 116 21.45 -1.02 41.24
C ASN A 116 21.36 -2.23 42.22
N ASP A 117 22.27 -3.19 42.08
CA ASP A 117 22.33 -4.39 42.93
C ASP A 117 22.54 -4.08 44.44
N GLU A 118 23.01 -2.86 44.76
CA GLU A 118 23.16 -2.36 46.13
C GLU A 118 21.90 -1.64 46.66
N GLY A 119 20.80 -1.62 45.91
CA GLY A 119 19.57 -0.95 46.31
C GLY A 119 19.56 0.58 46.10
N LYS A 120 20.55 1.15 45.39
CA LYS A 120 20.67 2.60 45.14
C LYS A 120 20.01 3.00 43.82
N PRO A 121 19.17 4.05 43.81
CA PRO A 121 18.61 4.59 42.58
C PRO A 121 19.69 5.23 41.70
N GLN A 122 19.74 4.81 40.44
CA GLN A 122 20.54 5.37 39.36
C GLN A 122 19.59 5.87 38.26
N PRO A 123 19.84 7.03 37.63
CA PRO A 123 19.01 7.51 36.52
C PRO A 123 18.97 6.46 35.40
N VAL A 124 17.80 6.18 34.80
CA VAL A 124 17.74 5.26 33.66
C VAL A 124 18.57 5.82 32.52
N THR A 125 19.30 4.91 31.92
CA THR A 125 20.63 5.21 31.46
C THR A 125 20.69 5.74 30.02
N GLY A 126 21.79 6.46 29.73
CA GLY A 126 22.45 6.64 28.44
C GLY A 126 21.61 7.01 27.21
N LYS A 127 21.96 8.11 26.54
CA LYS A 127 21.54 8.31 25.14
C LYS A 127 22.01 7.09 24.32
N PRO A 128 21.18 6.54 23.41
CA PRO A 128 21.62 5.47 22.54
C PRO A 128 22.88 5.85 21.76
N VAL A 129 23.81 4.91 21.64
CA VAL A 129 25.07 5.06 20.91
C VAL A 129 25.22 3.94 19.89
N LEU A 130 25.79 4.27 18.73
CA LEU A 130 26.20 3.28 17.74
C LEU A 130 27.61 2.79 18.10
N THR A 131 27.74 1.49 18.37
CA THR A 131 29.01 0.82 18.68
C THR A 131 29.43 -0.09 17.52
N GLU A 132 30.61 -0.69 17.61
CA GLU A 132 31.07 -1.71 16.65
C GLU A 132 30.15 -2.95 16.59
N HIS A 133 29.37 -3.20 17.63
CA HIS A 133 28.37 -4.29 17.70
C HIS A 133 26.95 -3.84 17.35
N GLY A 134 26.78 -2.60 16.86
CA GLY A 134 25.50 -2.01 16.53
C GLY A 134 24.97 -1.08 17.62
N TRP A 135 23.65 -0.85 17.59
CA TRP A 135 22.98 0.05 18.52
C TRP A 135 23.04 -0.48 19.95
N HIS A 136 23.49 0.37 20.88
CA HIS A 136 23.57 0.08 22.30
C HIS A 136 22.96 1.22 23.11
N VAL A 137 22.19 0.90 24.15
CA VAL A 137 21.76 1.87 25.16
C VAL A 137 22.67 1.65 26.37
N PRO A 138 23.63 2.54 26.64
CA PRO A 138 24.51 2.41 27.81
C PRO A 138 23.64 2.37 29.05
N GLY A 139 23.91 1.39 29.92
CA GLY A 139 23.22 1.08 31.19
C GLY A 139 23.85 1.70 32.42
#